data_AF-A0A2N2PSF0-F1
#
_entry.id   AF-A0A2N2PSF0-F1
#
_cell.length_a   1.000
_cell.length_b   1.000
_cell.length_c   1.000
_cell.angle_alpha   90.00
_cell.angle_beta   90.00
_cell.angle_gamma   90.00
#
_symmetry.space_group_name_H-M   'P 1'
#
loop_
_entity.id
_entity.type
_entity.pdbx_description
1 polymer ?
#
loop_
_entity_poly.entity_id
_entity_poly.type
_entity_poly.pdbx_seq_one_letter_code
_entity_poly.pdbx_strand_id
1 'polypeptide(L)'
;MPKRKPILPKGVPNRGQTRAPAAPPKAGRGKAMERHLSAALDRLTRLQAEAAQMERLLRSSGEKLTPSQLAQMKKNLAGLFERVDIERAHVECQRRRHIYEKIQADPDGFARHSLRLFSREEFAPLHFDQATVQEIIARLGPPPVAERVEQRAEYLQRAVLLAATPARRKEWMRRLLNYAPRFVDDGRFEDAWTVLLMAAPTLEDVDKVNPFLACMADGGLMTWEQALNTAARDVTDQLGLPLDQAPPPTSPEYQAWLQAQLAAPELRDRAARVMTERPDAVQAAARMLDSGLQGALHLLERGDLDGTLLAPDVLAPVLAELEARGAGLAERWRATADEAERAVVQAGIGEMLFTIMREALPGLWTPARRAALEAGLTNFITRAAKRDKPAVGYARIALLSLTAYENPTDNRFLIGWAMRAVQQLGKQRLAGADNQRISESANGKSV
;
A
#
# COMPACT_ATOMS: atom_id res chain seq x y z
N MET A 1 20.26 -3.01 11.61
CA MET A 1 18.86 -2.63 11.29
C MET A 1 17.90 -3.50 12.10
N PRO A 2 16.84 -2.94 12.73
CA PRO A 2 15.84 -3.78 13.37
C PRO A 2 15.12 -4.61 12.32
N LYS A 3 15.14 -5.93 12.45
CA LYS A 3 14.37 -6.86 11.60
C LYS A 3 12.89 -6.56 11.85
N ARG A 4 12.25 -5.77 10.98
CA ARG A 4 10.79 -5.63 10.99
C ARG A 4 10.20 -7.01 10.71
N LYS A 5 9.30 -7.48 11.60
CA LYS A 5 8.57 -8.72 11.36
C LYS A 5 7.69 -8.50 10.11
N PRO A 6 7.61 -9.48 9.19
CA PRO A 6 6.66 -9.43 8.09
C PRO A 6 5.28 -9.12 8.64
N ILE A 7 4.62 -8.10 8.08
CA ILE A 7 3.27 -7.72 8.47
C ILE A 7 2.35 -8.82 7.95
N LEU A 8 2.00 -9.76 8.83
CA LEU A 8 0.95 -10.74 8.56
C LEU A 8 -0.36 -9.98 8.52
N PRO A 9 -1.09 -9.94 7.39
CA PRO A 9 -2.45 -9.43 7.39
C PRO A 9 -3.29 -10.33 8.32
N LYS A 10 -3.51 -9.87 9.55
CA LYS A 10 -4.48 -10.50 10.44
C LYS A 10 -5.86 -10.04 9.97
N GLY A 11 -6.63 -10.96 9.40
CA GLY A 11 -8.02 -10.67 9.10
C GLY A 11 -8.27 -9.91 7.80
N VAL A 12 -7.50 -10.17 6.73
CA VAL A 12 -8.17 -10.21 5.42
C VAL A 12 -9.09 -11.42 5.52
N PRO A 13 -10.43 -11.27 5.65
CA PRO A 13 -11.28 -12.42 5.52
C PRO A 13 -10.97 -13.01 4.15
N ASN A 14 -10.65 -14.30 4.12
CA ASN A 14 -10.71 -15.09 2.91
C ASN A 14 -12.19 -15.20 2.52
N ARG A 15 -12.82 -14.06 2.20
CA ARG A 15 -14.25 -13.92 1.88
C ARG A 15 -14.55 -14.43 0.47
N GLY A 16 -13.51 -14.68 -0.31
CA GLY A 16 -13.55 -15.69 -1.36
C GLY A 16 -12.84 -16.92 -0.83
N GLN A 17 -13.57 -17.84 -0.20
CA GLN A 17 -13.11 -19.21 -0.03
C GLN A 17 -12.47 -19.63 -1.37
N THR A 18 -11.13 -19.72 -1.41
CA THR A 18 -10.54 -20.81 -2.16
C THR A 18 -11.22 -22.03 -1.58
N ARG A 19 -12.20 -22.57 -2.31
CA ARG A 19 -12.60 -23.96 -2.13
C ARG A 19 -11.25 -24.67 -2.15
N ALA A 20 -10.72 -25.05 -0.99
CA ALA A 20 -9.70 -26.07 -0.96
C ALA A 20 -10.31 -27.18 -1.82
N PRO A 21 -9.62 -27.63 -2.89
CA PRO A 21 -10.18 -28.62 -3.80
C PRO A 21 -10.79 -29.70 -2.93
N ALA A 22 -12.10 -29.94 -3.10
CA ALA A 22 -12.89 -30.76 -2.19
C ALA A 22 -12.08 -32.00 -1.83
N ALA A 23 -11.77 -32.16 -0.55
CA ALA A 23 -10.83 -33.19 -0.11
C ALA A 23 -11.28 -34.53 -0.72
N PRO A 24 -10.49 -35.14 -1.61
CA PRO A 24 -10.94 -36.32 -2.32
C PRO A 24 -11.28 -37.41 -1.29
N PRO A 25 -12.35 -38.20 -1.54
CA PRO A 25 -12.77 -39.26 -0.63
C PRO A 25 -11.57 -40.14 -0.27
N LYS A 26 -11.46 -40.52 1.01
CA LYS A 26 -10.30 -41.24 1.56
C LYS A 26 -9.98 -42.53 0.76
N ALA A 27 -11.01 -43.18 0.22
CA ALA A 27 -10.88 -44.31 -0.70
C ALA A 27 -10.60 -43.83 -2.14
N GLY A 28 -9.34 -43.58 -2.47
CA GLY A 28 -8.92 -43.19 -3.83
C GLY A 28 -7.66 -42.32 -3.90
N ARG A 29 -7.18 -41.79 -2.77
CA ARG A 29 -6.00 -40.92 -2.72
C ARG A 29 -4.72 -41.56 -3.25
N GLY A 30 -4.50 -42.84 -2.97
CA GLY A 30 -3.32 -43.58 -3.47
C GLY A 30 -3.26 -43.69 -4.99
N LYS A 31 -4.38 -44.04 -5.64
CA LYS A 31 -4.43 -44.15 -7.11
C LYS A 31 -4.31 -42.81 -7.82
N ALA A 32 -4.91 -41.75 -7.29
CA ALA A 32 -4.73 -40.40 -7.83
C ALA A 32 -3.26 -39.95 -7.69
N MET A 33 -2.60 -40.32 -6.59
CA MET A 33 -1.18 -40.01 -6.34
C MET A 33 -0.25 -40.68 -7.34
N GLU A 34 -0.39 -41.98 -7.56
CA GLU A 34 0.40 -42.72 -8.54
C GLU A 34 0.26 -42.12 -9.94
N ARG A 35 -0.95 -41.68 -10.31
CA ARG A 35 -1.20 -41.00 -11.59
C ARG A 35 -0.46 -39.67 -11.71
N HIS A 36 -0.41 -38.85 -10.66
CA HIS A 36 0.31 -37.57 -10.70
C HIS A 36 1.83 -37.77 -10.79
N LEU A 37 2.40 -38.70 -10.02
CA LEU A 37 3.83 -39.03 -10.10
C LEU A 37 4.19 -39.65 -11.46
N SER A 38 3.37 -40.57 -11.96
CA SER A 38 3.51 -41.17 -13.29
C SER A 38 3.48 -40.11 -14.38
N ALA A 39 2.50 -39.20 -14.36
CA ALA A 39 2.43 -38.09 -15.33
C ALA A 39 3.63 -37.13 -15.25
N ALA A 40 4.19 -36.89 -14.06
CA ALA A 40 5.39 -36.07 -13.89
C ALA A 40 6.65 -36.75 -14.46
N LEU A 41 6.80 -38.06 -14.22
CA LEU A 41 7.89 -38.86 -14.79
C LEU A 41 7.81 -38.91 -16.32
N ASP A 42 6.61 -39.05 -16.88
CA ASP A 42 6.39 -39.00 -18.33
C ASP A 42 6.79 -37.64 -18.91
N ARG A 43 6.40 -36.53 -18.26
CA ARG A 43 6.80 -35.18 -18.69
C ARG A 43 8.31 -34.99 -18.64
N LEU A 44 8.95 -35.43 -17.55
CA LEU A 44 10.41 -35.36 -17.40
C LEU A 44 11.12 -36.14 -18.51
N THR A 45 10.66 -37.36 -18.80
CA THR A 45 11.23 -38.21 -19.86
C THR A 45 11.12 -37.55 -21.22
N ARG A 46 9.97 -36.93 -21.55
CA ARG A 46 9.79 -36.19 -22.82
C ARG A 46 10.72 -34.98 -22.91
N LEU A 47 10.81 -34.18 -21.85
CA LEU A 47 11.68 -32.99 -21.83
C LEU A 47 13.17 -33.37 -21.98
N GLN A 48 13.60 -34.47 -21.35
CA GLN A 48 14.95 -35.00 -21.50
C GLN A 48 15.24 -35.46 -22.93
N ALA A 49 14.28 -36.13 -23.58
CA ALA A 49 14.40 -36.56 -24.97
C ALA A 49 14.48 -35.35 -25.93
N GLU A 50 13.64 -34.34 -25.72
CA GLU A 50 13.65 -33.09 -26.50
C GLU A 50 14.99 -32.34 -26.36
N ALA A 51 15.51 -32.22 -25.13
CA ALA A 51 16.81 -31.60 -24.87
C ALA A 51 17.95 -32.36 -25.59
N ALA A 52 17.98 -33.70 -25.46
CA ALA A 52 19.00 -34.53 -26.12
C ALA A 52 18.92 -34.45 -27.65
N GLN A 53 17.72 -34.37 -28.23
CA GLN A 53 17.55 -34.16 -29.67
C GLN A 53 18.08 -32.79 -30.10
N MET A 54 17.77 -31.73 -29.36
CA MET A 54 18.23 -30.38 -29.66
C MET A 54 19.76 -30.25 -29.53
N GLU A 55 20.38 -30.92 -28.55
CA GLU A 55 21.84 -31.01 -28.44
C GLU A 55 22.48 -31.68 -29.66
N ARG A 56 21.91 -32.81 -30.12
CA ARG A 56 22.39 -33.50 -31.31
C ARG A 56 22.33 -32.61 -32.55
N LEU A 57 21.20 -31.91 -32.74
CA LEU A 57 21.04 -30.94 -33.84
C LEU A 57 22.06 -29.80 -33.76
N LEU A 58 22.32 -29.28 -32.56
CA LEU A 58 23.29 -28.21 -32.36
C LEU A 58 24.72 -28.67 -32.68
N ARG A 59 25.07 -29.92 -32.34
CA ARG A 59 26.37 -30.52 -32.69
C ARG A 59 26.50 -30.81 -34.19
N SER A 60 25.45 -31.31 -34.85
CA SER A 60 25.50 -31.68 -36.27
C SER A 60 25.38 -30.52 -37.24
N SER A 61 24.67 -29.45 -36.84
CA SER A 61 24.33 -28.32 -37.73
C SER A 61 25.08 -27.04 -37.37
N GLY A 62 25.89 -27.03 -36.31
CA GLY A 62 26.55 -25.83 -35.78
C GLY A 62 27.34 -25.03 -36.81
N GLU A 63 28.04 -25.70 -37.73
CA GLU A 63 28.83 -25.07 -38.80
C GLU A 63 27.97 -24.45 -39.91
N LYS A 64 26.71 -24.87 -40.04
CA LYS A 64 25.77 -24.42 -41.10
C LYS A 64 24.79 -23.35 -40.62
N LEU A 65 24.75 -23.08 -39.31
CA LEU A 65 23.86 -22.09 -38.72
C LEU A 65 24.53 -20.72 -38.71
N THR A 66 23.74 -19.69 -39.02
CA THR A 66 24.18 -18.31 -38.79
C THR A 66 24.41 -18.08 -37.28
N PRO A 67 25.27 -17.11 -36.89
CA PRO A 67 25.51 -16.79 -35.47
C PRO A 67 24.22 -16.50 -34.68
N SER A 68 23.25 -15.83 -35.31
CA SER A 68 21.94 -15.53 -34.70
C SER A 68 21.11 -16.80 -34.45
N GLN A 69 21.02 -17.69 -35.43
CA GLN A 69 20.31 -18.97 -35.28
C GLN A 69 20.96 -19.85 -34.22
N LEU A 70 22.30 -19.92 -34.20
CA LEU A 70 23.04 -20.66 -33.18
C LEU A 70 22.77 -20.10 -31.78
N ALA A 71 22.77 -18.78 -31.61
CA ALA A 71 22.44 -18.14 -30.33
C ALA A 71 21.00 -18.46 -29.88
N GLN A 72 20.03 -18.42 -30.79
CA GLN A 72 18.64 -18.75 -30.49
C GLN A 72 18.47 -20.24 -30.12
N MET A 73 19.14 -21.17 -30.82
CA MET A 73 19.11 -22.59 -30.46
C MET A 73 19.74 -22.85 -29.11
N LYS A 74 20.88 -22.22 -28.78
CA LYS A 74 21.50 -22.31 -27.45
C LYS A 74 20.55 -21.81 -26.36
N LYS A 75 19.86 -20.69 -26.61
CA LYS A 75 18.85 -20.14 -25.69
C LYS A 75 17.67 -21.10 -25.48
N ASN A 76 17.16 -21.71 -26.56
CA ASN A 76 16.08 -22.70 -26.47
C ASN A 76 16.50 -23.94 -25.67
N LEU A 77 17.71 -24.43 -25.92
CA LEU A 77 18.27 -25.59 -25.21
C LEU A 77 18.46 -25.29 -23.72
N ALA A 78 18.99 -24.12 -23.36
CA ALA A 78 19.10 -23.69 -21.96
C ALA A 78 17.72 -23.65 -21.28
N GLY A 79 16.70 -23.11 -21.95
CA GLY A 79 15.33 -23.13 -21.45
C GLY A 79 14.73 -24.53 -21.29
N LEU A 80 15.12 -25.50 -22.12
CA LEU A 80 14.73 -26.91 -21.94
C LEU A 80 15.37 -27.52 -20.71
N PHE A 81 16.67 -27.28 -20.47
CA PHE A 81 17.35 -27.76 -19.27
C PHE A 81 16.75 -27.19 -17.99
N GLU A 82 16.43 -25.90 -17.95
CA GLU A 82 15.70 -25.28 -16.83
C GLU A 82 14.39 -26.04 -16.55
N ARG A 83 13.62 -26.37 -17.59
CA ARG A 83 12.35 -27.12 -17.44
C ARG A 83 12.57 -28.56 -16.97
N VAL A 84 13.62 -29.23 -17.44
CA VAL A 84 14.01 -30.56 -16.98
C VAL A 84 14.32 -30.54 -15.48
N ASP A 85 15.06 -29.56 -15.00
CA ASP A 85 15.43 -29.45 -13.59
C ASP A 85 14.23 -29.13 -12.70
N ILE A 86 13.34 -28.24 -13.16
CA ILE A 86 12.07 -27.96 -12.45
C ILE A 86 11.21 -29.22 -12.35
N GLU A 87 11.03 -29.97 -13.45
CA GLU A 87 10.21 -31.19 -13.41
C GLU A 87 10.88 -32.29 -12.57
N ARG A 88 12.21 -32.39 -12.57
CA ARG A 88 12.95 -33.27 -11.66
C ARG A 88 12.70 -32.90 -10.20
N ALA A 89 12.78 -31.62 -9.86
CA ALA A 89 12.47 -31.11 -8.53
C ALA A 89 11.02 -31.43 -8.13
N HIS A 90 10.08 -31.30 -9.08
CA HIS A 90 8.68 -31.67 -8.87
C HIS A 90 8.53 -33.17 -8.58
N VAL A 91 9.14 -34.05 -9.37
CA VAL A 91 9.14 -35.50 -9.14
C VAL A 91 9.70 -35.84 -7.74
N GLU A 92 10.80 -35.20 -7.35
CA GLU A 92 11.43 -35.44 -6.05
C GLU A 92 10.58 -34.95 -4.87
N CYS A 93 9.87 -33.82 -5.05
CA CYS A 93 8.85 -33.35 -4.12
C CYS A 93 7.68 -34.33 -4.02
N GLN A 94 7.19 -34.86 -5.16
CA GLN A 94 6.09 -35.84 -5.20
C GLN A 94 6.46 -37.15 -4.49
N ARG A 95 7.72 -37.59 -4.56
CA ARG A 95 8.20 -38.74 -3.76
C ARG A 95 8.11 -38.48 -2.24
N ARG A 96 8.18 -37.22 -1.81
CA ARG A 96 8.02 -36.76 -0.41
C ARG A 96 6.66 -36.11 -0.15
N ARG A 97 5.60 -36.65 -0.74
CA ARG A 97 4.23 -36.11 -0.62
C ARG A 97 3.72 -35.91 0.80
N HIS A 98 4.18 -36.69 1.78
CA HIS A 98 3.79 -36.49 3.18
C HIS A 98 4.06 -35.05 3.68
N ILE A 99 5.05 -34.35 3.10
CA ILE A 99 5.31 -32.93 3.36
C ILE A 99 4.19 -32.05 2.81
N TYR A 100 3.75 -32.30 1.57
CA TYR A 100 2.58 -31.64 0.99
C TYR A 100 1.32 -31.89 1.82
N GLU A 101 1.12 -33.11 2.32
CA GLU A 101 -0.04 -33.45 3.16
C GLU A 101 0.00 -32.70 4.50
N LYS A 102 1.19 -32.56 5.09
CA LYS A 102 1.40 -31.71 6.27
C LYS A 102 1.06 -30.24 6.00
N ILE A 103 1.50 -29.71 4.85
CA ILE A 103 1.18 -28.34 4.40
C ILE A 103 -0.34 -28.15 4.28
N GLN A 104 -1.03 -29.10 3.64
CA GLN A 104 -2.49 -29.06 3.47
C GLN A 104 -3.26 -29.18 4.79
N ALA A 105 -2.70 -29.89 5.77
CA ALA A 105 -3.31 -30.04 7.10
C ALA A 105 -3.22 -28.77 7.96
N ASP A 106 -2.31 -27.83 7.64
CA ASP A 106 -2.14 -26.56 8.35
C ASP A 106 -2.04 -25.37 7.37
N PRO A 107 -3.17 -24.92 6.79
CA PRO A 107 -3.18 -23.80 5.84
C PRO A 107 -2.63 -22.49 6.43
N ASP A 108 -2.87 -22.24 7.71
CA ASP A 108 -2.37 -21.03 8.38
C ASP A 108 -0.86 -21.11 8.61
N GLY A 109 -0.35 -22.30 8.98
CA GLY A 109 1.08 -22.58 9.07
C GLY A 109 1.78 -22.42 7.72
N PHE A 110 1.15 -22.90 6.65
CA PHE A 110 1.63 -22.70 5.30
C PHE A 110 1.67 -21.22 4.91
N ALA A 111 0.60 -20.45 5.16
CA ALA A 111 0.59 -19.01 4.87
C ALA A 111 1.73 -18.28 5.61
N ARG A 112 1.93 -18.58 6.90
CA ARG A 112 3.06 -18.04 7.69
C ARG A 112 4.42 -18.48 7.15
N HIS A 113 4.55 -19.74 6.74
CA HIS A 113 5.77 -20.29 6.14
C HIS A 113 6.10 -19.57 4.84
N SER A 114 5.15 -19.45 3.92
CA SER A 114 5.28 -18.77 2.64
C SER A 114 5.75 -17.32 2.80
N LEU A 115 5.12 -16.56 3.71
CA LEU A 115 5.54 -15.18 3.98
C LEU A 115 6.98 -15.11 4.52
N ARG A 116 7.37 -16.02 5.43
CA ARG A 116 8.76 -16.10 5.92
C ARG A 116 9.75 -16.50 4.82
N LEU A 117 9.37 -17.40 3.91
CA LEU A 117 10.21 -17.85 2.80
C LEU A 117 10.45 -16.71 1.80
N PHE A 118 9.38 -16.08 1.30
CA PHE A 118 9.49 -15.05 0.27
C PHE A 118 9.97 -13.70 0.78
N SER A 119 10.02 -13.47 2.09
CA SER A 119 10.66 -12.29 2.68
C SER A 119 12.20 -12.42 2.79
N ARG A 120 12.79 -13.56 2.39
CA ARG A 120 14.25 -13.76 2.45
C ARG A 120 14.94 -13.01 1.31
N GLU A 121 16.17 -12.60 1.56
CA GLU A 121 17.01 -11.84 0.61
C GLU A 121 17.24 -12.58 -0.72
N GLU A 122 17.22 -13.91 -0.71
CA GLU A 122 17.32 -14.73 -1.93
C GLU A 122 16.20 -14.45 -2.95
N PHE A 123 15.06 -13.91 -2.51
CA PHE A 123 13.95 -13.50 -3.38
C PHE A 123 13.96 -12.02 -3.75
N ALA A 124 14.91 -11.22 -3.26
CA ALA A 124 15.02 -9.80 -3.60
C ALA A 124 15.04 -9.51 -5.11
N PRO A 125 15.67 -10.33 -5.98
CA PRO A 125 15.61 -10.13 -7.43
C PRO A 125 14.21 -10.28 -8.04
N LEU A 126 13.26 -10.86 -7.31
CA LEU A 126 11.86 -10.98 -7.73
C LEU A 126 10.99 -9.84 -7.19
N HIS A 127 11.48 -8.98 -6.29
CA HIS A 127 10.72 -7.83 -5.82
C HIS A 127 10.36 -6.89 -6.98
N PHE A 128 9.30 -6.10 -6.78
CA PHE A 128 8.96 -5.07 -7.76
C PHE A 128 10.11 -4.09 -7.90
N ASP A 129 10.51 -3.83 -9.15
CA ASP A 129 11.54 -2.86 -9.46
C ASP A 129 11.06 -1.43 -9.21
N GLN A 130 12.00 -0.48 -9.22
CA GLN A 130 11.72 0.92 -8.96
C GLN A 130 10.68 1.49 -9.94
N ALA A 131 10.75 1.13 -11.22
CA ALA A 131 9.81 1.60 -12.23
C ALA A 131 8.37 1.14 -11.92
N THR A 132 8.20 -0.13 -11.57
CA THR A 132 6.90 -0.70 -11.17
C THR A 132 6.38 -0.03 -9.90
N VAL A 133 7.23 0.18 -8.90
CA VAL A 133 6.85 0.87 -7.66
C VAL A 133 6.43 2.32 -7.93
N GLN A 134 7.15 3.04 -8.79
CA GLN A 134 6.79 4.40 -9.19
C GLN A 134 5.45 4.45 -9.92
N GLU A 135 5.17 3.50 -10.82
CA GLU A 135 3.87 3.37 -11.49
C GLU A 135 2.74 3.13 -10.47
N ILE A 136 2.96 2.24 -9.50
CA ILE A 136 2.02 1.97 -8.41
C ILE A 136 1.73 3.26 -7.63
N ILE A 137 2.76 3.99 -7.21
CA ILE A 137 2.61 5.21 -6.43
C ILE A 137 1.91 6.30 -7.24
N ALA A 138 2.21 6.43 -8.53
CA ALA A 138 1.56 7.40 -9.40
C ALA A 138 0.05 7.17 -9.51
N ARG A 139 -0.41 5.91 -9.46
CA ARG A 139 -1.83 5.55 -9.59
C ARG A 139 -2.57 5.41 -8.26
N LEU A 140 -1.91 4.92 -7.23
CA LEU A 140 -2.53 4.62 -5.92
C LEU A 140 -2.19 5.63 -4.84
N GLY A 141 -1.28 6.58 -5.12
CA GLY A 141 -0.61 7.35 -4.08
C GLY A 141 0.44 6.53 -3.33
N PRO A 142 1.19 7.12 -2.41
CA PRO A 142 2.15 6.40 -1.58
C PRO A 142 1.46 5.43 -0.61
N PRO A 143 2.16 4.37 -0.17
CA PRO A 143 1.59 3.39 0.74
C PRO A 143 1.16 4.04 2.07
N PRO A 144 0.03 3.61 2.66
CA PRO A 144 -0.35 4.06 3.99
C PRO A 144 0.70 3.62 5.01
N VAL A 145 0.85 4.40 6.08
CA VAL A 145 1.90 4.13 7.06
C VAL A 145 1.63 2.81 7.78
N ALA A 146 2.71 2.06 8.04
CA ALA A 146 2.72 0.65 8.45
C ALA A 146 1.91 0.27 9.70
N GLU A 147 1.42 1.22 10.50
CA GLU A 147 0.67 0.93 11.73
C GLU A 147 -0.79 0.55 11.48
N ARG A 148 -1.32 0.78 10.27
CA ARG A 148 -2.64 0.30 9.84
C ARG A 148 -2.47 -0.94 8.96
N VAL A 149 -2.35 -2.10 9.60
CA VAL A 149 -2.06 -3.39 8.95
C VAL A 149 -3.07 -3.69 7.83
N GLU A 150 -4.35 -3.45 8.07
CA GLU A 150 -5.44 -3.71 7.13
C GLU A 150 -5.34 -2.79 5.90
N GLN A 151 -5.11 -1.49 6.11
CA GLN A 151 -4.95 -0.53 5.01
C GLN A 151 -3.70 -0.82 4.18
N ARG A 152 -2.60 -1.22 4.82
CA ARG A 152 -1.38 -1.63 4.10
C ARG A 152 -1.62 -2.93 3.31
N ALA A 153 -2.34 -3.90 3.86
CA ALA A 153 -2.69 -5.11 3.15
C ALA A 153 -3.58 -4.84 1.93
N GLU A 154 -4.59 -3.97 2.08
CA GLU A 154 -5.45 -3.53 0.97
C GLU A 154 -4.64 -2.78 -0.10
N TYR A 155 -3.75 -1.88 0.32
CA TYR A 155 -2.85 -1.18 -0.60
C TYR A 155 -1.96 -2.15 -1.36
N LEU A 156 -1.33 -3.12 -0.69
CA LEU A 156 -0.51 -4.16 -1.32
C LEU A 156 -1.33 -5.00 -2.29
N GLN A 157 -2.57 -5.33 -1.94
CA GLN A 157 -3.46 -6.05 -2.84
C GLN A 157 -3.72 -5.26 -4.12
N ARG A 158 -4.11 -3.98 -4.01
CA ARG A 158 -4.33 -3.09 -5.15
C ARG A 158 -3.05 -2.89 -5.98
N ALA A 159 -1.91 -2.73 -5.32
CA ALA A 159 -0.60 -2.57 -5.96
C ALA A 159 -0.21 -3.79 -6.79
N VAL A 160 -0.40 -5.00 -6.24
CA VAL A 160 -0.16 -6.25 -6.98
C VAL A 160 -1.12 -6.35 -8.15
N LEU A 161 -2.42 -6.17 -7.95
CA LEU A 161 -3.40 -6.29 -9.04
C LEU A 161 -3.14 -5.29 -10.17
N LEU A 162 -2.67 -4.09 -9.83
CA LEU A 162 -2.26 -3.09 -10.80
C LEU A 162 -1.01 -3.53 -11.60
N ALA A 163 0.00 -4.08 -10.93
CA ALA A 163 1.27 -4.45 -11.56
C ALA A 163 1.25 -5.81 -12.27
N ALA A 164 0.39 -6.73 -11.84
CA ALA A 164 0.39 -8.15 -12.20
C ALA A 164 -0.37 -8.45 -13.50
N THR A 165 0.09 -7.88 -14.61
CA THR A 165 -0.44 -8.20 -15.95
C THR A 165 -0.27 -9.69 -16.28
N PRO A 166 -1.08 -10.27 -17.19
CA PRO A 166 -0.96 -11.69 -17.56
C PRO A 166 0.46 -12.09 -18.00
N ALA A 167 1.12 -11.21 -18.77
CA ALA A 167 2.50 -11.42 -19.21
C ALA A 167 3.49 -11.42 -18.03
N ARG A 168 3.37 -10.45 -17.10
CA ARG A 168 4.22 -10.39 -15.90
C ARG A 168 3.99 -11.57 -14.97
N ARG A 169 2.74 -11.98 -14.74
CA ARG A 169 2.40 -13.16 -13.92
C ARG A 169 3.03 -14.44 -14.47
N LYS A 170 2.96 -14.65 -15.78
CA LYS A 170 3.63 -15.80 -16.45
C LYS A 170 5.14 -15.77 -16.24
N GLU A 171 5.75 -14.60 -16.38
CA GLU A 171 7.19 -14.44 -16.16
C GLU A 171 7.57 -14.65 -14.70
N TRP A 172 6.83 -14.09 -13.74
CA TRP A 172 7.09 -14.26 -12.32
C TRP A 172 6.90 -15.69 -11.85
N MET A 173 5.87 -16.40 -12.34
CA MET A 173 5.70 -17.84 -12.12
C MET A 173 6.93 -18.61 -12.61
N ARG A 174 7.40 -18.35 -13.84
CA ARG A 174 8.58 -19.02 -14.39
C ARG A 174 9.82 -18.77 -13.53
N ARG A 175 10.09 -17.50 -13.18
CA ARG A 175 11.21 -17.12 -12.33
C ARG A 175 11.13 -17.74 -10.93
N LEU A 176 9.92 -17.85 -10.37
CA LEU A 176 9.69 -18.50 -9.08
C LEU A 176 10.01 -20.00 -9.15
N LEU A 177 9.56 -20.70 -10.18
CA LEU A 177 9.82 -22.13 -10.35
C LEU A 177 11.32 -22.47 -10.42
N ASN A 178 12.16 -21.55 -10.92
CA ASN A 178 13.61 -21.73 -10.97
C ASN A 178 14.27 -21.89 -9.57
N TYR A 179 13.56 -21.57 -8.47
CA TYR A 179 14.08 -21.79 -7.12
C TYR A 179 13.85 -23.21 -6.60
N ALA A 180 12.90 -23.96 -7.17
CA ALA A 180 12.56 -25.30 -6.67
C ALA A 180 13.71 -26.30 -6.75
N PRO A 181 14.50 -26.40 -7.85
CA PRO A 181 15.64 -27.32 -7.93
C PRO A 181 16.65 -27.12 -6.80
N ARG A 182 17.06 -25.87 -6.56
CA ARG A 182 18.02 -25.54 -5.50
C ARG A 182 17.53 -25.98 -4.12
N PHE A 183 16.25 -25.75 -3.79
CA PHE A 183 15.71 -26.19 -2.50
C PHE A 183 15.64 -27.72 -2.38
N VAL A 184 15.41 -28.43 -3.48
CA VAL A 184 15.48 -29.90 -3.50
C VAL A 184 16.91 -30.38 -3.25
N ASP A 185 17.89 -29.79 -3.94
CA ASP A 185 19.30 -30.13 -3.79
C ASP A 185 19.80 -29.87 -2.36
N ASP A 186 19.32 -28.79 -1.72
CA ASP A 186 19.61 -28.44 -0.32
C ASP A 186 18.81 -29.29 0.70
N GLY A 187 17.96 -30.22 0.26
CA GLY A 187 17.08 -31.01 1.13
C GLY A 187 15.94 -30.22 1.79
N ARG A 188 15.71 -28.97 1.37
CA ARG A 188 14.68 -28.04 1.86
C ARG A 188 13.33 -28.27 1.18
N PHE A 189 12.79 -29.48 1.29
CA PHE A 189 11.60 -29.92 0.54
C PHE A 189 10.31 -29.15 0.89
N GLU A 190 10.16 -28.62 2.11
CA GLU A 190 9.00 -27.77 2.48
C GLU A 190 9.02 -26.43 1.72
N ASP A 191 10.21 -25.84 1.56
CA ASP A 191 10.39 -24.60 0.78
C ASP A 191 10.18 -24.87 -0.73
N ALA A 192 10.68 -26.01 -1.24
CA ALA A 192 10.45 -26.44 -2.63
C ALA A 192 8.97 -26.64 -2.93
N TRP A 193 8.23 -27.33 -2.04
CA TRP A 193 6.79 -27.46 -2.16
C TRP A 193 6.09 -26.10 -2.11
N THR A 194 6.53 -25.20 -1.24
CA THR A 194 5.96 -23.84 -1.15
C THR A 194 6.12 -23.07 -2.47
N VAL A 195 7.30 -23.12 -3.09
CA VAL A 195 7.53 -22.53 -4.43
C VAL A 195 6.58 -23.13 -5.46
N LEU A 196 6.50 -24.46 -5.54
CA LEU A 196 5.65 -25.15 -6.52
C LEU A 196 4.16 -24.83 -6.34
N LEU A 197 3.69 -24.75 -5.09
CA LEU A 197 2.30 -24.46 -4.76
C LEU A 197 1.91 -23.01 -5.01
N MET A 198 2.86 -22.08 -4.96
CA MET A 198 2.61 -20.65 -5.22
C MET A 198 2.76 -20.27 -6.69
N ALA A 199 3.46 -21.09 -7.48
CA ALA A 199 3.64 -20.85 -8.91
C ALA A 199 2.31 -20.82 -9.67
N ALA A 200 1.47 -21.84 -9.58
CA ALA A 200 0.21 -21.89 -10.34
C ALA A 200 -0.78 -20.76 -9.98
N PRO A 201 -1.08 -20.49 -8.69
CA PRO A 201 -1.94 -19.36 -8.31
C PRO A 201 -1.39 -17.99 -8.74
N THR A 202 -0.08 -17.85 -8.93
CA THR A 202 0.51 -16.60 -9.47
C THR A 202 0.00 -16.32 -10.87
N LEU A 203 -0.22 -17.36 -11.68
CA LEU A 203 -0.71 -17.26 -13.05
C LEU A 203 -2.24 -17.32 -13.14
N GLU A 204 -2.86 -18.26 -12.43
CA GLU A 204 -4.27 -18.64 -12.61
C GLU A 204 -5.24 -17.70 -11.86
N ASP A 205 -4.89 -17.30 -10.63
CA ASP A 205 -5.75 -16.46 -9.81
C ASP A 205 -5.49 -14.97 -10.07
N VAL A 206 -5.93 -14.48 -11.24
CA VAL A 206 -5.66 -13.11 -11.71
C VAL A 206 -6.22 -12.01 -10.80
N ASP A 207 -7.31 -12.29 -10.08
CA ASP A 207 -7.98 -11.36 -9.17
C ASP A 207 -7.52 -11.50 -7.71
N LYS A 208 -6.60 -12.42 -7.43
CA LYS A 208 -6.10 -12.68 -6.08
C LYS A 208 -4.61 -12.38 -5.98
N VAL A 209 -4.20 -12.15 -4.73
CA VAL A 209 -2.82 -11.89 -4.34
C VAL A 209 -2.40 -12.99 -3.39
N ASN A 210 -1.53 -13.86 -3.87
CA ASN A 210 -0.93 -14.92 -3.05
C ASN A 210 0.25 -14.34 -2.22
N PRO A 211 0.74 -15.08 -1.21
CA PRO A 211 1.86 -14.63 -0.37
C PRO A 211 3.13 -14.22 -1.14
N PHE A 212 3.44 -14.91 -2.24
CA PHE A 212 4.61 -14.59 -3.06
C PHE A 212 4.48 -13.19 -3.68
N LEU A 213 3.36 -12.90 -4.34
CA LEU A 213 3.09 -11.60 -4.94
C LEU A 213 3.05 -10.47 -3.90
N ALA A 214 2.46 -10.72 -2.72
CA ALA A 214 2.44 -9.75 -1.63
C ALA A 214 3.87 -9.40 -1.16
N CYS A 215 4.74 -10.41 -0.97
CA CYS A 215 6.14 -10.19 -0.60
C CYS A 215 6.93 -9.45 -1.68
N MET A 216 6.69 -9.73 -2.97
CA MET A 216 7.33 -8.99 -4.06
C MET A 216 7.00 -7.50 -4.03
N ALA A 217 5.72 -7.16 -3.83
CA ALA A 217 5.25 -5.79 -3.75
C ALA A 217 5.78 -5.07 -2.49
N ASP A 218 5.67 -5.71 -1.32
CA ASP A 218 6.15 -5.16 -0.06
C ASP A 218 7.67 -4.94 -0.08
N GLY A 219 8.42 -5.91 -0.62
CA GLY A 219 9.86 -5.81 -0.80
C GLY A 219 10.29 -4.67 -1.74
N GLY A 220 9.56 -4.47 -2.85
CA GLY A 220 9.79 -3.34 -3.75
C GLY A 220 9.52 -2.00 -3.08
N LEU A 221 8.39 -1.89 -2.36
CA LEU A 221 8.05 -0.68 -1.59
C LEU A 221 9.07 -0.39 -0.49
N MET A 222 9.57 -1.42 0.21
CA MET A 222 10.61 -1.24 1.23
C MET A 222 11.91 -0.70 0.63
N THR A 223 12.34 -1.19 -0.53
CA THR A 223 13.53 -0.67 -1.23
C THR A 223 13.33 0.79 -1.64
N TRP A 224 12.14 1.14 -2.14
CA TRP A 224 11.79 2.52 -2.45
C TRP A 224 11.76 3.42 -1.22
N GLU A 225 11.16 2.97 -0.10
CA GLU A 225 11.17 3.70 1.18
C GLU A 225 12.61 3.95 1.67
N GLN A 226 13.50 2.96 1.53
CA GLN A 226 14.92 3.11 1.88
C GLN A 226 15.64 4.12 0.98
N ALA A 227 15.39 4.08 -0.32
CA ALA A 227 15.94 5.03 -1.28
C ALA A 227 15.48 6.46 -0.96
N LEU A 228 14.19 6.66 -0.65
CA LEU A 228 13.68 7.96 -0.21
C LEU A 228 14.32 8.44 1.08
N ASN A 229 14.45 7.57 2.09
CA ASN A 229 15.08 7.95 3.35
C ASN A 229 16.56 8.32 3.17
N THR A 230 17.26 7.63 2.26
CA THR A 230 18.66 7.95 1.92
C THR A 230 18.73 9.29 1.21
N ALA A 231 17.92 9.50 0.16
CA ALA A 231 17.86 10.77 -0.56
C ALA A 231 17.50 11.95 0.35
N ALA A 232 16.59 11.76 1.31
CA ALA A 232 16.21 12.78 2.28
C ALA A 232 17.36 13.13 3.24
N ARG A 233 18.17 12.14 3.66
CA ARG A 233 19.39 12.38 4.44
C ARG A 233 20.42 13.14 3.62
N ASP A 234 20.65 12.74 2.38
CA ASP A 234 21.59 13.42 1.49
C ASP A 234 21.21 14.89 1.29
N VAL A 235 19.92 15.19 1.08
CA VAL A 235 19.42 16.58 1.03
C VAL A 235 19.69 17.30 2.34
N THR A 236 19.42 16.65 3.47
CA THR A 236 19.62 17.27 4.78
C THR A 236 21.09 17.59 5.07
N ASP A 237 21.99 16.70 4.65
CA ASP A 237 23.44 16.88 4.75
C ASP A 237 23.91 18.02 3.84
N GLN A 238 23.39 18.12 2.62
CA GLN A 238 23.67 19.25 1.70
C GLN A 238 23.18 20.60 2.24
N LEU A 239 22.03 20.60 2.92
CA LEU A 239 21.53 21.78 3.63
C LEU A 239 22.41 22.17 4.83
N GLY A 240 23.30 21.27 5.28
CA GLY A 240 24.16 21.47 6.44
C GLY A 240 23.35 21.72 7.72
N LEU A 241 22.20 21.05 7.86
CA LEU A 241 21.39 21.09 9.06
C LEU A 241 22.04 20.21 10.14
N PRO A 242 22.34 20.74 11.33
CA PRO A 242 22.97 19.97 12.40
C PRO A 242 21.92 19.09 13.11
N LEU A 243 21.42 18.05 12.43
CA LEU A 243 20.38 17.16 12.95
C LEU A 243 20.81 16.39 14.21
N ASP A 244 22.11 16.19 14.40
CA ASP A 244 22.71 15.59 15.59
C ASP A 244 22.56 16.48 16.83
N GLN A 245 22.47 17.80 16.64
CA GLN A 245 22.23 18.80 17.69
C GLN A 245 20.75 19.16 17.82
N ALA A 246 19.89 18.65 16.95
CA ALA A 246 18.48 18.95 16.99
C ALA A 246 17.85 18.35 18.25
N PRO A 247 17.02 19.11 18.99
CA PRO A 247 16.20 18.55 20.05
C PRO A 247 15.34 17.40 19.52
N PRO A 248 14.85 16.47 20.36
CA PRO A 248 13.93 15.43 19.91
C PRO A 248 12.76 16.05 19.14
N PRO A 249 12.37 15.54 17.96
CA PRO A 249 11.29 16.16 17.17
C PRO A 249 9.94 16.29 17.89
N THR A 250 9.76 15.57 19.01
CA THR A 250 8.57 15.62 19.88
C THR A 250 8.63 16.73 20.94
N SER A 251 9.78 17.39 21.10
CA SER A 251 9.95 18.46 22.10
C SER A 251 9.45 19.81 21.55
N PRO A 252 8.92 20.69 22.41
CA PRO A 252 8.62 22.07 22.02
C PRO A 252 9.85 22.83 21.51
N GLU A 253 11.03 22.52 22.05
CA GLU A 253 12.31 23.11 21.67
C GLU A 253 12.69 22.84 20.21
N TYR A 254 12.28 21.70 19.65
CA TYR A 254 12.55 21.37 18.25
C TYR A 254 11.95 22.38 17.29
N GLN A 255 10.76 22.92 17.58
CA GLN A 255 10.13 23.93 16.73
C GLN A 255 10.91 25.24 16.76
N ALA A 256 11.32 25.69 17.96
CA ALA A 256 12.15 26.89 18.10
C ALA A 256 13.51 26.72 17.39
N TRP A 257 14.15 25.55 17.56
CA TRP A 257 15.36 25.20 16.84
C TRP A 257 15.17 25.23 15.32
N LEU A 258 14.11 24.60 14.80
CA LEU A 258 13.82 24.55 13.37
C LEU A 258 13.57 25.96 12.80
N GLN A 259 12.80 26.80 13.50
CA GLN A 259 12.56 28.18 13.10
C GLN A 259 13.86 28.99 13.07
N ALA A 260 14.76 28.81 14.06
CA ALA A 260 16.07 29.44 14.06
C ALA A 260 16.92 29.01 12.85
N GLN A 261 16.89 27.72 12.49
CA GLN A 261 17.58 27.24 11.27
C GLN A 261 16.98 27.88 10.00
N LEU A 262 15.65 27.92 9.87
CA LEU A 262 14.94 28.49 8.70
C LEU A 262 15.09 30.03 8.58
N ALA A 263 15.39 30.70 9.68
CA ALA A 263 15.70 32.13 9.70
C ALA A 263 17.12 32.44 9.19
N ALA A 264 18.05 31.47 9.22
CA ALA A 264 19.42 31.66 8.78
C ALA A 264 19.50 31.86 7.25
N PRO A 265 20.04 32.99 6.76
CA PRO A 265 20.13 33.26 5.33
C PRO A 265 20.98 32.22 4.58
N GLU A 266 22.04 31.70 5.22
CA GLU A 266 22.92 30.70 4.62
C GLU A 266 22.19 29.37 4.35
N LEU A 267 21.22 29.00 5.20
CA LEU A 267 20.37 27.84 4.96
C LEU A 267 19.46 28.09 3.75
N ARG A 268 18.89 29.29 3.62
CA ARG A 268 18.04 29.63 2.46
C ARG A 268 18.82 29.56 1.16
N ASP A 269 20.05 30.08 1.14
CA ASP A 269 20.91 30.03 -0.04
C ASP A 269 21.34 28.60 -0.40
N ARG A 270 21.64 27.77 0.61
CA ARG A 270 21.88 26.33 0.39
C ARG A 270 20.63 25.62 -0.10
N ALA A 271 19.47 25.90 0.47
CA ALA A 271 18.19 25.32 0.04
C ALA A 271 17.87 25.69 -1.42
N ALA A 272 18.02 26.96 -1.80
CA ALA A 272 17.81 27.41 -3.17
C ALA A 272 18.74 26.69 -4.16
N ARG A 273 20.03 26.51 -3.79
CA ARG A 273 20.98 25.71 -4.59
C ARG A 273 20.57 24.26 -4.71
N VAL A 274 20.26 23.58 -3.61
CA VAL A 274 19.81 22.18 -3.61
C VAL A 274 18.54 22.02 -4.45
N MET A 275 17.58 22.94 -4.35
CA MET A 275 16.37 22.91 -5.17
C MET A 275 16.65 23.05 -6.67
N THR A 276 17.65 23.85 -7.04
CA THR A 276 18.08 24.05 -8.44
C THR A 276 18.85 22.85 -8.96
N GLU A 277 19.77 22.30 -8.16
CA GLU A 277 20.64 21.18 -8.54
C GLU A 277 19.90 19.83 -8.49
N ARG A 278 18.83 19.72 -7.70
CA ARG A 278 18.09 18.48 -7.46
C ARG A 278 16.57 18.65 -7.63
N PRO A 279 16.08 18.94 -8.85
CA PRO A 279 14.65 19.06 -9.11
C PRO A 279 13.88 17.76 -8.81
N ASP A 280 14.53 16.60 -8.91
CA ASP A 280 13.99 15.29 -8.52
C ASP A 280 13.68 15.22 -7.02
N ALA A 281 14.58 15.75 -6.18
CA ALA A 281 14.43 15.78 -4.73
C ALA A 281 13.30 16.73 -4.31
N VAL A 282 13.19 17.88 -4.98
CA VAL A 282 12.08 18.82 -4.77
C VAL A 282 10.75 18.18 -5.11
N GLN A 283 10.67 17.49 -6.26
CA GLN A 283 9.46 16.80 -6.66
C GLN A 283 9.11 15.67 -5.68
N ALA A 284 10.09 14.91 -5.20
CA ALA A 284 9.89 13.87 -4.20
C ALA A 284 9.39 14.47 -2.87
N ALA A 285 10.01 15.56 -2.39
CA ALA A 285 9.58 16.27 -1.19
C ALA A 285 8.16 16.82 -1.32
N ALA A 286 7.80 17.39 -2.48
CA ALA A 286 6.45 17.86 -2.76
C ALA A 286 5.42 16.72 -2.68
N ARG A 287 5.72 15.55 -3.26
CA ARG A 287 4.85 14.36 -3.16
C ARG A 287 4.74 13.85 -1.71
N MET A 288 5.83 13.87 -0.96
CA MET A 288 5.83 13.50 0.45
C MET A 288 4.99 14.46 1.30
N LEU A 289 5.08 15.77 1.04
CA LEU A 289 4.25 16.78 1.69
C LEU A 289 2.77 16.61 1.33
N ASP A 290 2.44 16.41 0.06
CA ASP A 290 1.07 16.16 -0.38
C ASP A 290 0.47 14.92 0.29
N SER A 291 1.24 13.82 0.34
CA SER A 291 0.86 12.61 1.07
C SER A 291 0.70 12.84 2.58
N GLY A 292 1.64 13.58 3.19
CA GLY A 292 1.57 13.95 4.59
C GLY A 292 0.32 14.78 4.89
N LEU A 293 -0.08 15.67 3.98
CA LEU A 293 -1.31 16.45 4.06
C LEU A 293 -2.55 15.57 3.93
N GLN A 294 -2.58 14.58 3.03
CA GLN A 294 -3.66 13.59 2.98
C GLN A 294 -3.78 12.83 4.31
N GLY A 295 -2.65 12.39 4.87
CA GLY A 295 -2.63 11.75 6.18
C GLY A 295 -3.11 12.67 7.32
N ALA A 296 -2.77 13.96 7.26
CA ALA A 296 -3.25 14.98 8.17
C ALA A 296 -4.77 15.23 8.05
N LEU A 297 -5.33 15.14 6.84
CA LEU A 297 -6.77 15.21 6.63
C LEU A 297 -7.48 13.98 7.23
N HIS A 298 -6.96 12.77 7.02
CA HIS A 298 -7.48 11.57 7.69
C HIS A 298 -7.35 11.61 9.20
N LEU A 299 -6.35 12.33 9.72
CA LEU A 299 -6.18 12.50 11.15
C LEU A 299 -7.38 13.25 11.77
N LEU A 300 -7.98 14.22 11.06
CA LEU A 300 -9.18 14.96 11.48
C LEU A 300 -10.43 14.07 11.59
N GLU A 301 -10.44 12.89 10.97
CA GLU A 301 -11.56 11.96 11.03
C GLU A 301 -11.63 11.21 12.37
N ARG A 302 -10.55 11.26 13.18
CA ARG A 302 -10.46 10.63 14.49
C ARG A 302 -11.14 11.48 15.56
N GLY A 303 -11.89 10.83 16.45
CA GLY A 303 -12.58 11.53 17.55
C GLY A 303 -11.65 12.13 18.61
N ASP A 304 -10.37 11.73 18.68
CA ASP A 304 -9.41 12.25 19.64
C ASP A 304 -8.90 13.67 19.33
N LEU A 305 -9.32 14.23 18.18
CA LEU A 305 -9.10 15.61 17.75
C LEU A 305 -10.38 16.45 17.68
N ASP A 306 -11.55 15.91 18.07
CA ASP A 306 -12.81 16.66 18.03
C ASP A 306 -12.74 17.98 18.82
N GLY A 307 -11.96 18.02 19.90
CA GLY A 307 -11.71 19.23 20.69
C GLY A 307 -10.87 20.31 20.00
N THR A 308 -10.36 20.04 18.79
CA THR A 308 -9.64 21.02 17.95
C THR A 308 -10.49 21.60 16.83
N LEU A 309 -11.72 21.10 16.66
CA LEU A 309 -12.65 21.55 15.62
C LEU A 309 -13.29 22.90 15.98
N LEU A 310 -13.81 23.58 14.96
CA LEU A 310 -14.53 24.85 15.12
C LEU A 310 -15.82 24.67 15.94
N ALA A 311 -16.07 25.63 16.82
CA ALA A 311 -17.29 25.65 17.63
C ALA A 311 -18.54 25.93 16.76
N PRO A 312 -19.73 25.45 17.16
CA PRO A 312 -20.94 25.57 16.34
C PRO A 312 -21.38 27.00 16.03
N ASP A 313 -21.19 27.93 16.98
CA ASP A 313 -21.48 29.35 16.83
C ASP A 313 -20.61 30.01 15.75
N VAL A 314 -19.34 29.60 15.68
CA VAL A 314 -18.41 30.05 14.64
C VAL A 314 -18.80 29.55 13.25
N LEU A 315 -19.40 28.37 13.17
CA LEU A 315 -19.85 27.77 11.91
C LEU A 315 -21.24 28.24 11.46
N ALA A 316 -22.00 28.94 12.29
CA ALA A 316 -23.38 29.31 11.99
C ALA A 316 -23.54 30.08 10.65
N PRO A 317 -22.70 31.07 10.32
CA PRO A 317 -22.80 31.77 9.02
C PRO A 317 -22.52 30.83 7.83
N VAL A 318 -21.58 29.89 8.01
CA VAL A 318 -21.18 28.93 6.98
C VAL A 318 -22.29 27.92 6.72
N LEU A 319 -22.98 27.48 7.77
CA LEU A 319 -24.13 26.59 7.65
C LEU A 319 -25.30 27.27 6.93
N ALA A 320 -25.59 28.54 7.23
CA ALA A 320 -26.63 29.28 6.54
C ALA A 320 -26.34 29.38 5.03
N GLU A 321 -25.08 29.64 4.66
CA GLU A 321 -24.67 29.66 3.25
C GLU A 321 -24.77 28.28 2.59
N LEU A 322 -24.40 27.22 3.31
CA LEU A 322 -24.54 25.84 2.84
C LEU A 322 -25.99 25.44 2.61
N GLU A 323 -26.89 25.84 3.49
CA GLU A 323 -28.33 25.61 3.35
C GLU A 323 -28.88 26.38 2.14
N ALA A 324 -28.49 27.65 1.98
CA ALA A 324 -28.92 28.48 0.85
C ALA A 324 -28.45 27.94 -0.50
N ARG A 325 -27.15 27.66 -0.67
CA ARG A 325 -26.59 27.14 -1.94
C ARG A 325 -26.91 25.67 -2.17
N GLY A 326 -27.05 24.90 -1.10
CA GLY A 326 -27.25 23.45 -1.14
C GLY A 326 -28.70 23.01 -1.35
N ALA A 327 -29.68 23.90 -1.20
CA ALA A 327 -31.11 23.58 -1.29
C ALA A 327 -31.44 22.81 -2.60
N GLY A 328 -31.00 23.34 -3.75
CA GLY A 328 -31.25 22.71 -5.05
C GLY A 328 -30.56 21.35 -5.22
N LEU A 329 -29.33 21.19 -4.71
CA LEU A 329 -28.63 19.90 -4.75
C LEU A 329 -29.29 18.87 -3.84
N ALA A 330 -29.77 19.29 -2.67
CA ALA A 330 -30.47 18.41 -1.73
C ALA A 330 -31.83 17.96 -2.27
N GLU A 331 -32.56 18.82 -2.97
CA GLU A 331 -33.79 18.45 -3.68
C GLU A 331 -33.51 17.45 -4.79
N ARG A 332 -32.52 17.71 -5.65
CA ARG A 332 -32.10 16.78 -6.71
C ARG A 332 -31.67 15.43 -6.15
N TRP A 333 -30.87 15.42 -5.08
CA TRP A 333 -30.44 14.20 -4.40
C TRP A 333 -31.64 13.36 -3.92
N ARG A 334 -32.66 14.00 -3.36
CA ARG A 334 -33.89 13.33 -2.89
C ARG A 334 -34.77 12.83 -4.03
N ALA A 335 -34.81 13.55 -5.15
CA ALA A 335 -35.64 13.24 -6.31
C ALA A 335 -35.05 12.11 -7.19
N THR A 336 -33.73 11.93 -7.19
CA THR A 336 -33.08 11.00 -8.12
C THR A 336 -33.05 9.55 -7.60
N ALA A 337 -33.55 8.65 -8.44
CA ALA A 337 -33.42 7.19 -8.25
C ALA A 337 -32.25 6.60 -9.06
N ASP A 338 -31.67 7.38 -9.98
CA ASP A 338 -30.58 6.94 -10.84
C ASP A 338 -29.23 7.07 -10.12
N GLU A 339 -28.47 5.96 -10.09
CA GLU A 339 -27.17 5.90 -9.43
C GLU A 339 -26.12 6.78 -10.15
N ALA A 340 -26.22 6.91 -11.48
CA ALA A 340 -25.33 7.78 -12.23
C ALA A 340 -25.59 9.26 -11.90
N GLU A 341 -26.86 9.68 -11.88
CA GLU A 341 -27.21 11.04 -11.44
C GLU A 341 -26.85 11.28 -9.97
N ARG A 342 -27.03 10.31 -9.06
CA ARG A 342 -26.55 10.43 -7.67
C ARG A 342 -25.07 10.72 -7.61
N ALA A 343 -24.24 10.00 -8.35
CA ALA A 343 -22.80 10.26 -8.37
C ALA A 343 -22.48 11.70 -8.81
N VAL A 344 -23.22 12.24 -9.81
CA VAL A 344 -23.08 13.64 -10.26
C VAL A 344 -23.49 14.62 -9.16
N VAL A 345 -24.64 14.41 -8.50
CA VAL A 345 -25.11 15.29 -7.42
C VAL A 345 -24.14 15.23 -6.22
N GLN A 346 -23.60 14.05 -5.89
CA GLN A 346 -22.59 13.90 -4.83
C GLN A 346 -21.32 14.69 -5.13
N ALA A 347 -20.82 14.62 -6.37
CA ALA A 347 -19.67 15.40 -6.79
C ALA A 347 -19.95 16.91 -6.68
N GLY A 348 -21.13 17.36 -7.11
CA GLY A 348 -21.56 18.76 -7.00
C GLY A 348 -21.66 19.24 -5.55
N ILE A 349 -22.15 18.40 -4.62
CA ILE A 349 -22.15 18.72 -3.18
C ILE A 349 -20.71 18.88 -2.66
N GLY A 350 -19.79 18.01 -3.07
CA GLY A 350 -18.38 18.08 -2.69
C GLY A 350 -17.71 19.38 -3.17
N GLU A 351 -17.92 19.75 -4.43
CA GLU A 351 -17.39 20.99 -5.01
C GLU A 351 -17.97 22.24 -4.34
N MET A 352 -19.27 22.26 -4.10
CA MET A 352 -19.95 23.35 -3.37
C MET A 352 -19.39 23.50 -1.95
N LEU A 353 -19.28 22.40 -1.20
CA LEU A 353 -18.72 22.41 0.16
C LEU A 353 -17.29 22.96 0.16
N PHE A 354 -16.45 22.48 -0.75
CA PHE A 354 -15.07 22.95 -0.89
C PHE A 354 -15.01 24.46 -1.17
N THR A 355 -15.86 24.93 -2.09
CA THR A 355 -15.94 26.35 -2.48
C THR A 355 -16.37 27.22 -1.30
N ILE A 356 -17.44 26.86 -0.60
CA ILE A 356 -17.94 27.64 0.55
C ILE A 356 -16.91 27.63 1.68
N MET A 357 -16.26 26.50 1.98
CA MET A 357 -15.22 26.48 3.02
C MET A 357 -14.06 27.40 2.65
N ARG A 358 -13.63 27.38 1.38
CA ARG A 358 -12.55 28.25 0.91
C ARG A 358 -12.93 29.73 1.03
N GLU A 359 -14.15 30.10 0.68
CA GLU A 359 -14.68 31.47 0.81
C GLU A 359 -14.81 31.92 2.27
N ALA A 360 -15.25 31.02 3.17
CA ALA A 360 -15.43 31.31 4.59
C ALA A 360 -14.10 31.36 5.36
N LEU A 361 -13.06 30.69 4.86
CA LEU A 361 -11.83 30.47 5.60
C LEU A 361 -11.15 31.76 6.10
N PRO A 362 -11.10 32.88 5.36
CA PRO A 362 -10.55 34.14 5.88
C PRO A 362 -11.25 34.64 7.15
N GLY A 363 -12.58 34.47 7.26
CA GLY A 363 -13.34 34.83 8.45
C GLY A 363 -13.22 33.80 9.59
N LEU A 364 -12.96 32.54 9.24
CA LEU A 364 -12.72 31.46 10.19
C LEU A 364 -11.30 31.49 10.76
N TRP A 365 -10.30 31.92 9.99
CA TRP A 365 -8.89 31.82 10.33
C TRP A 365 -8.36 33.05 11.06
N THR A 366 -8.68 33.16 12.36
CA THR A 366 -8.19 34.24 13.24
C THR A 366 -6.95 33.81 14.02
N PRO A 367 -6.11 34.76 14.52
CA PRO A 367 -4.95 34.43 15.34
C PRO A 367 -5.29 33.56 16.58
N ALA A 368 -6.42 33.82 17.23
CA ALA A 368 -6.86 33.05 18.38
C ALA A 368 -7.20 31.58 18.02
N ARG A 369 -7.89 31.36 16.90
CA ARG A 369 -8.25 30.01 16.43
C ARG A 369 -7.03 29.26 15.91
N ARG A 370 -6.10 29.96 15.27
CA ARG A 370 -4.80 29.42 14.90
C ARG A 370 -4.05 28.90 16.13
N ALA A 371 -3.90 29.72 17.16
CA ALA A 371 -3.23 29.32 18.40
C ALA A 371 -3.92 28.13 19.07
N ALA A 372 -5.26 28.10 19.08
CA ALA A 372 -6.02 26.97 19.60
C ALA A 372 -5.78 25.66 18.81
N LEU A 373 -5.77 25.73 17.47
CA LEU A 373 -5.49 24.57 16.62
C LEU A 373 -4.04 24.08 16.80
N GLU A 374 -3.07 24.99 16.83
CA GLU A 374 -1.65 24.68 17.08
C GLU A 374 -1.45 23.99 18.44
N ALA A 375 -2.08 24.52 19.50
CA ALA A 375 -2.05 23.91 20.83
C ALA A 375 -2.72 22.52 20.84
N GLY A 376 -3.86 22.38 20.16
CA GLY A 376 -4.58 21.12 20.01
C GLY A 376 -3.74 20.03 19.34
N LEU A 377 -3.11 20.35 18.21
CA LEU A 377 -2.22 19.44 17.48
C LEU A 377 -0.96 19.10 18.29
N THR A 378 -0.39 20.06 19.01
CA THR A 378 0.78 19.85 19.88
C THR A 378 0.44 18.91 21.06
N ASN A 379 -0.72 19.12 21.68
CA ASN A 379 -1.22 18.23 22.73
C ASN A 379 -1.50 16.83 22.20
N PHE A 380 -2.05 16.71 20.99
CA PHE A 380 -2.22 15.42 20.32
C PHE A 380 -0.88 14.71 20.09
N ILE A 381 0.12 15.40 19.55
CA ILE A 381 1.47 14.86 19.32
C ILE A 381 2.06 14.31 20.63
N THR A 382 1.96 15.07 21.72
CA THR A 382 2.49 14.67 23.03
C THR A 382 1.83 13.38 23.54
N ARG A 383 0.50 13.26 23.41
CA ARG A 383 -0.24 12.06 23.82
C ARG A 383 0.03 10.86 22.91
N ALA A 384 0.17 11.08 21.61
CA ALA A 384 0.33 10.04 20.60
C ALA A 384 1.78 9.54 20.45
N ALA A 385 2.79 10.32 20.88
CA ALA A 385 4.23 10.05 20.67
C ALA A 385 4.69 8.61 20.96
N LYS A 386 4.12 7.98 21.99
CA LYS A 386 4.50 6.61 22.40
C LYS A 386 3.66 5.50 21.76
N ARG A 387 2.51 5.84 21.17
CA ARG A 387 1.47 4.88 20.77
C ARG A 387 1.23 4.85 19.26
N ASP A 388 1.42 5.98 18.58
CA ASP A 388 1.02 6.17 17.18
C ASP A 388 1.96 7.16 16.50
N LYS A 389 3.13 6.67 16.06
CA LYS A 389 4.18 7.49 15.44
C LYS A 389 3.75 8.13 14.09
N PRO A 390 2.96 7.46 13.23
CA PRO A 390 2.44 8.00 11.99
C PRO A 390 1.50 9.16 12.23
N ALA A 391 0.56 9.03 13.17
CA ALA A 391 -0.35 10.12 13.48
C ALA A 391 0.40 11.35 14.01
N VAL A 392 1.48 11.14 14.77
CA VAL A 392 2.40 12.22 15.16
C VAL A 392 3.06 12.86 13.94
N GLY A 393 3.51 12.06 12.97
CA GLY A 393 4.03 12.56 11.69
C GLY A 393 3.01 13.43 10.96
N TYR A 394 1.77 12.96 10.81
CA TYR A 394 0.69 13.70 10.16
C TYR A 394 0.32 14.98 10.90
N ALA A 395 0.24 14.95 12.23
CA ALA A 395 -0.02 16.14 13.04
C ALA A 395 1.10 17.19 12.90
N ARG A 396 2.36 16.76 12.71
CA ARG A 396 3.46 17.67 12.41
C ARG A 396 3.35 18.27 11.01
N ILE A 397 2.94 17.49 10.01
CA ILE A 397 2.67 18.03 8.67
C ILE A 397 1.52 19.02 8.71
N ALA A 398 0.47 18.74 9.46
CA ALA A 398 -0.60 19.69 9.74
C ALA A 398 -0.05 21.00 10.33
N LEU A 399 0.72 20.95 11.42
CA LEU A 399 1.36 22.12 12.02
C LEU A 399 2.23 22.90 11.02
N LEU A 400 3.11 22.20 10.28
CA LEU A 400 3.97 22.81 9.27
C LEU A 400 3.15 23.55 8.21
N SER A 401 2.05 22.93 7.75
CA SER A 401 1.15 23.53 6.75
C SER A 401 0.57 24.86 7.22
N LEU A 402 0.32 25.05 8.52
CA LEU A 402 -0.27 26.29 9.06
C LEU A 402 0.63 27.52 8.82
N THR A 403 1.92 27.29 8.56
CA THR A 403 2.93 28.33 8.30
C THR A 403 3.41 28.37 6.86
N ALA A 404 3.17 27.30 6.08
CA ALA A 404 3.73 27.16 4.74
C ALA A 404 2.97 27.94 3.65
N TYR A 405 1.74 28.38 3.93
CA TYR A 405 0.90 29.11 2.99
C TYR A 405 0.69 30.55 3.46
N GLU A 406 0.98 31.52 2.59
CA GLU A 406 0.70 32.93 2.87
C GLU A 406 -0.81 33.20 2.96
N ASN A 407 -1.57 32.60 2.04
CA ASN A 407 -3.03 32.70 2.02
C ASN A 407 -3.66 31.42 2.60
N PRO A 408 -4.48 31.52 3.68
CA PRO A 408 -5.13 30.35 4.25
C PRO A 408 -6.02 29.61 3.26
N THR A 409 -6.59 30.29 2.26
CA THR A 409 -7.47 29.66 1.25
C THR A 409 -6.75 28.66 0.34
N ASP A 410 -5.42 28.67 0.32
CA ASP A 410 -4.61 27.72 -0.44
C ASP A 410 -4.19 26.51 0.41
N ASN A 411 -4.42 26.59 1.73
CA ASN A 411 -4.08 25.52 2.67
C ASN A 411 -5.19 24.45 2.71
N ARG A 412 -4.94 23.33 2.03
CA ARG A 412 -5.85 22.17 1.97
C ARG A 412 -6.19 21.57 3.34
N PHE A 413 -5.26 21.58 4.29
CA PHE A 413 -5.51 21.08 5.63
C PHE A 413 -6.53 21.98 6.37
N LEU A 414 -6.40 23.31 6.25
CA LEU A 414 -7.35 24.25 6.85
C LEU A 414 -8.75 24.13 6.25
N ILE A 415 -8.85 23.97 4.93
CA ILE A 415 -10.14 23.71 4.27
C ILE A 415 -10.75 22.42 4.83
N GLY A 416 -9.98 21.32 4.87
CA GLY A 416 -10.46 20.05 5.41
C GLY A 416 -10.83 20.10 6.89
N TRP A 417 -10.13 20.89 7.70
CA TRP A 417 -10.47 21.16 9.09
C TRP A 417 -11.83 21.85 9.23
N ALA A 418 -12.10 22.89 8.42
CA ALA A 418 -13.41 23.54 8.39
C ALA A 418 -14.52 22.58 7.92
N MET A 419 -14.28 21.82 6.84
CA MET A 419 -15.21 20.80 6.34
C MET A 419 -15.55 19.77 7.42
N ARG A 420 -14.54 19.28 8.15
CA ARG A 420 -14.73 18.30 9.20
C ARG A 420 -15.57 18.84 10.35
N ALA A 421 -15.35 20.09 10.74
CA ALA A 421 -16.13 20.73 11.80
C ALA A 421 -17.61 20.84 11.41
N VAL A 422 -17.91 21.21 10.16
CA VAL A 422 -19.29 21.22 9.61
C VAL A 422 -19.91 19.82 9.62
N GLN A 423 -19.17 18.79 9.16
CA GLN A 423 -19.66 17.42 9.15
C GLN A 423 -19.98 16.90 10.56
N GLN A 424 -19.13 17.22 11.54
CA GLN A 424 -19.33 16.82 12.93
C GLN A 424 -20.58 17.46 13.53
N LEU A 425 -20.79 18.75 13.26
CA LEU A 425 -22.00 19.46 13.68
C LEU A 425 -23.27 18.88 13.03
N GLY A 426 -23.20 18.54 11.75
CA GLY A 426 -24.29 17.84 11.05
C GLY A 426 -24.66 16.51 11.70
N LYS A 427 -23.66 15.69 12.06
CA LYS A 427 -23.88 14.42 12.79
C LYS A 427 -24.52 14.64 14.15
N GLN A 428 -24.08 15.65 14.91
CA GLN A 428 -24.66 16.00 16.21
C GLN A 428 -26.12 16.44 16.09
N ARG A 429 -26.46 17.27 15.08
CA ARG A 429 -27.85 17.68 14.80
C ARG A 429 -28.75 16.50 14.45
N LEU A 430 -28.28 15.57 13.62
CA LEU A 430 -29.03 14.36 13.26
C LEU A 430 -29.28 13.46 14.47
N ALA A 431 -28.24 13.21 15.27
CA ALA A 431 -28.38 12.41 16.50
C ALA A 431 -29.33 13.06 17.52
N GLY A 432 -29.31 14.41 17.63
CA GLY A 432 -30.24 15.16 18.46
C GLY A 432 -31.69 15.05 17.99
N ALA A 433 -31.94 15.15 16.68
CA ALA A 433 -33.27 15.02 16.09
C ALA A 433 -33.87 13.62 16.28
N ASP A 434 -33.05 12.58 16.16
CA ASP A 434 -33.48 11.19 16.41
C ASP A 434 -33.84 10.98 17.88
N ASN A 435 -33.03 11.50 18.81
CA ASN A 435 -33.34 11.45 20.24
C ASN A 435 -34.62 12.22 20.59
N GLN A 436 -34.85 13.37 19.96
CA GLN A 436 -36.08 14.13 20.14
C GLN A 436 -37.30 13.36 19.63
N ARG A 437 -37.24 12.75 18.44
CA ARG A 437 -38.31 11.90 17.89
C ARG A 437 -38.61 10.69 18.79
N ILE A 438 -37.58 10.06 19.35
CA ILE A 438 -37.74 8.95 20.31
C ILE A 438 -38.43 9.45 21.58
N SER A 439 -38.04 10.62 22.10
CA SER A 439 -38.67 11.20 23.30
C SER A 439 -40.12 11.63 23.07
N GLU A 440 -40.45 12.15 21.88
CA GLU A 440 -41.81 12.53 21.49
C GLU A 440 -42.69 11.29 21.29
N SER A 441 -42.15 10.22 20.68
CA SER A 441 -42.84 8.93 20.54
C SER A 441 -43.05 8.23 21.89
N ALA A 442 -42.09 8.33 22.82
CA ALA A 442 -42.20 7.77 24.16
C ALA A 442 -43.20 8.52 25.06
N ASN A 443 -43.40 9.82 24.82
CA ASN A 443 -44.32 10.66 25.60
C ASN A 443 -45.79 10.62 25.14
N GLY A 444 -46.14 9.75 24.19
CA GLY A 444 -47.54 9.35 23.97
C GLY A 444 -48.52 10.45 23.59
N LYS A 445 -48.06 11.59 23.05
CA LYS A 445 -48.93 12.51 22.31
C LYS A 445 -49.06 12.00 20.88
N SER A 446 -49.84 10.94 20.71
CA SER A 446 -50.46 10.68 19.42
C SER A 446 -51.42 11.84 19.18
N VAL A 447 -51.07 12.73 18.26
CA VAL A 447 -52.06 13.61 17.61
C VAL A 447 -52.80 12.78 16.57
#